data_AF-A0A0T2L090-F1
#
_entry.id   AF-A0A0T2L090-F1
#
_cell.length_a   1.000
_cell.length_b   1.000
_cell.length_c   1.000
_cell.angle_alpha   90.00
_cell.angle_beta   90.00
_cell.angle_gamma   90.00
#
_symmetry.space_group_name_H-M   'P 1'
#
loop_
_entity.id
_entity.type
_entity.pdbx_description
1 polymer ?
#
loop_
_entity_poly.entity_id
_entity_poly.type
_entity_poly.pdbx_seq_one_letter_code
_entity_poly.pdbx_strand_id
1 'polypeptide(L)'
;MGATARIGADMQELVGRLTSLDPEASAGLKVIAYFDALVAGDVGVEALARAAALLSGVVAGVESASQRLRVSPDGARAVDDGSSHGWPGVDVSVDERVWIERSGAAHANDAMVLERFALAVAVLRTRRRSVADDPVRLVIDGTRPESERVVAAARLRLDGLRSHVRATPPTSRVDGPSTLVATTYGVVRATLVTAASSTDAGPAGIGTEGDVAHLAGSWADALLALRLTDAEHPVVDAAALGLLLPAVRALEGEGVGHPDVDALAALDARAARALAALVEGESVRAAADALGMHHSTLQARREAFTRELGYDPRSSIGRARYAVAALLLRLTAPR
;
A
#
# COMPACT_ATOMS: atom_id res chain seq x y z
N MET A 1 -11.88 8.57 -17.09
CA MET A 1 -12.54 9.68 -16.37
C MET A 1 -14.08 9.61 -16.31
N GLY A 2 -14.74 8.59 -16.88
CA GLY A 2 -16.21 8.59 -17.03
C GLY A 2 -17.02 7.69 -16.10
N ALA A 3 -16.40 6.90 -15.20
CA ALA A 3 -17.12 5.92 -14.37
C ALA A 3 -17.32 6.39 -12.92
N THR A 4 -16.26 6.89 -12.27
CA THR A 4 -16.30 7.43 -10.90
C THR A 4 -17.02 8.77 -10.81
N ALA A 5 -16.89 9.63 -11.83
CA ALA A 5 -17.68 10.87 -11.92
C ALA A 5 -19.17 10.58 -12.14
N ARG A 6 -19.51 9.47 -12.82
CA ARG A 6 -20.89 9.06 -13.09
C ARG A 6 -21.57 8.49 -11.85
N ILE A 7 -20.86 7.69 -11.04
CA ILE A 7 -21.38 7.17 -9.75
C ILE A 7 -21.62 8.30 -8.73
N GLY A 8 -20.72 9.29 -8.65
CA GLY A 8 -20.89 10.46 -7.78
C GLY A 8 -22.05 11.36 -8.22
N ALA A 9 -22.22 11.56 -9.53
CA ALA A 9 -23.34 12.30 -10.10
C ALA A 9 -24.68 11.56 -9.93
N ASP A 10 -24.70 10.24 -10.14
CA ASP A 10 -25.88 9.38 -9.95
C ASP A 10 -26.34 9.39 -8.48
N MET A 11 -25.41 9.39 -7.52
CA MET A 11 -25.70 9.52 -6.08
C MET A 11 -26.24 10.90 -5.72
N GLN A 12 -25.66 11.97 -6.25
CA GLN A 12 -26.14 13.34 -6.01
C GLN A 12 -27.53 13.58 -6.63
N GLU A 13 -27.79 12.99 -7.81
CA GLU A 13 -29.09 13.02 -8.46
C GLU A 13 -30.14 12.19 -7.69
N LEU A 14 -29.76 11.02 -7.16
CA LEU A 14 -30.63 10.21 -6.31
C LEU A 14 -30.97 10.91 -4.99
N VAL A 15 -29.98 11.53 -4.34
CA VAL A 15 -30.15 12.33 -3.12
C VAL A 15 -31.04 13.55 -3.38
N GLY A 16 -30.89 14.22 -4.52
CA GLY A 16 -31.73 15.35 -4.93
C GLY A 16 -33.19 14.96 -5.19
N ARG A 17 -33.43 13.78 -5.81
CA ARG A 17 -34.79 13.24 -6.02
C ARG A 17 -35.44 12.69 -4.74
N LEU A 18 -34.65 12.26 -3.75
CA LEU A 18 -35.16 11.80 -2.44
C LEU A 18 -35.44 12.94 -1.46
N THR A 19 -34.69 14.05 -1.51
CA THR A 19 -34.98 15.24 -0.69
C THR A 19 -36.37 15.83 -0.93
N SER A 20 -36.99 15.56 -2.09
CA SER A 20 -38.37 15.97 -2.38
C SER A 20 -39.45 14.97 -1.95
N LEU A 21 -39.10 13.77 -1.48
CA LEU A 21 -40.04 12.68 -1.19
C LEU A 21 -40.14 12.31 0.29
N ASP A 22 -39.03 12.33 1.04
CA ASP A 22 -39.02 12.12 2.49
C ASP A 22 -37.77 12.76 3.14
N PRO A 23 -37.93 13.87 3.88
CA PRO A 23 -36.84 14.54 4.59
C PRO A 23 -36.13 13.64 5.62
N GLU A 24 -36.83 12.68 6.24
CA GLU A 24 -36.25 11.79 7.25
C GLU A 24 -35.36 10.72 6.61
N ALA A 25 -35.81 10.09 5.52
CA ALA A 25 -35.00 9.14 4.75
C ALA A 25 -33.73 9.78 4.17
N SER A 26 -33.81 11.03 3.72
CA SER A 26 -32.64 11.79 3.24
C SER A 26 -31.63 12.09 4.35
N ALA A 27 -32.11 12.33 5.57
CA ALA A 27 -31.24 12.54 6.73
C ALA A 27 -30.51 11.26 7.15
N GLY A 28 -31.19 10.10 7.13
CA GLY A 28 -30.58 8.80 7.41
C GLY A 28 -29.44 8.45 6.44
N LEU A 29 -29.61 8.70 5.14
CA LEU A 29 -28.55 8.48 4.14
C LEU A 29 -27.32 9.37 4.37
N LYS A 30 -27.51 10.60 4.86
CA LYS A 30 -26.40 11.49 5.21
C LYS A 30 -25.61 10.97 6.40
N VAL A 31 -26.26 10.40 7.41
CA VAL A 31 -25.60 9.76 8.56
C VAL A 31 -24.71 8.60 8.09
N ILE A 32 -25.23 7.75 7.21
CA ILE A 32 -24.48 6.62 6.64
C ILE A 32 -23.24 7.13 5.90
N ALA A 33 -23.42 8.04 4.95
CA ALA A 33 -22.33 8.58 4.15
C ALA A 33 -21.26 9.28 5.01
N TYR A 34 -21.67 9.96 6.09
CA TYR A 34 -20.75 10.63 6.99
C TYR A 34 -19.87 9.64 7.75
N PHE A 35 -20.45 8.60 8.36
CA PHE A 35 -19.65 7.57 9.06
C PHE A 35 -18.80 6.72 8.11
N ASP A 36 -19.30 6.39 6.92
CA ASP A 36 -18.52 5.66 5.91
C ASP A 36 -17.27 6.46 5.49
N ALA A 37 -17.40 7.79 5.31
CA ALA A 37 -16.28 8.67 5.02
C ALA A 37 -15.25 8.72 6.17
N LEU A 38 -15.71 8.74 7.42
CA LEU A 38 -14.83 8.71 8.60
C LEU A 38 -14.09 7.37 8.73
N VAL A 39 -14.77 6.24 8.47
CA VAL A 39 -14.15 4.90 8.45
C VAL A 39 -13.15 4.77 7.30
N ALA A 40 -13.45 5.33 6.13
CA ALA A 40 -12.53 5.38 5.00
C ALA A 40 -11.29 6.25 5.29
N GLY A 41 -11.46 7.35 6.04
CA GLY A 41 -10.40 8.25 6.47
C GLY A 41 -9.60 7.79 7.71
N ASP A 42 -9.87 6.59 8.23
CA ASP A 42 -9.18 5.99 9.38
C ASP A 42 -9.14 6.88 10.64
N VAL A 43 -10.20 7.65 10.88
CA VAL A 43 -10.25 8.59 12.01
C VAL A 43 -10.34 7.87 13.35
N GLY A 44 -9.85 8.51 14.42
CA GLY A 44 -9.90 7.94 15.76
C GLY A 44 -11.30 7.90 16.38
N VAL A 45 -11.47 7.09 17.44
CA VAL A 45 -12.72 6.93 18.22
C VAL A 45 -13.31 8.27 18.67
N GLU A 46 -12.47 9.25 19.00
CA GLU A 46 -12.93 10.59 19.39
C GLU A 46 -13.57 11.38 18.25
N ALA A 47 -13.07 11.23 17.02
CA ALA A 47 -13.69 11.84 15.85
C ALA A 47 -15.04 11.16 15.52
N LEU A 48 -15.14 9.85 15.73
CA LEU A 48 -16.40 9.11 15.61
C LEU A 48 -17.42 9.58 16.67
N ALA A 49 -16.98 9.79 17.91
CA ALA A 49 -17.82 10.33 18.98
C ALA A 49 -18.26 11.78 18.71
N ARG A 50 -17.37 12.64 18.19
CA ARG A 50 -17.72 13.98 17.70
C ARG A 50 -18.79 13.94 16.62
N ALA A 51 -18.67 13.03 15.66
CA ALA A 51 -19.66 12.86 14.61
C ALA A 51 -21.03 12.43 15.16
N ALA A 52 -21.04 11.48 16.09
CA ALA A 52 -22.27 11.05 16.76
C ALA A 52 -22.91 12.19 17.55
N ALA A 53 -22.13 13.00 18.27
CA ALA A 53 -22.62 14.15 19.03
C ALA A 53 -23.18 15.25 18.12
N LEU A 54 -22.48 15.54 17.02
CA LEU A 54 -22.91 16.51 16.01
C LEU A 54 -24.24 16.09 15.35
N LEU A 55 -24.35 14.83 14.92
CA LEU A 55 -25.50 14.32 14.18
C LEU A 55 -26.73 14.08 15.06
N SER A 56 -26.54 13.75 16.34
CA SER A 56 -27.63 13.59 17.31
C SER A 56 -28.01 14.90 18.01
N GLY A 57 -27.12 15.90 18.02
CA GLY A 57 -27.32 17.16 18.73
C GLY A 57 -27.30 17.03 20.26
N VAL A 58 -26.85 15.89 20.78
CA VAL A 58 -26.68 15.62 22.23
C VAL A 58 -25.28 15.06 22.50
N VAL A 59 -24.89 14.91 23.76
CA VAL A 59 -23.61 14.29 24.11
C VAL A 59 -23.59 12.85 23.59
N ALA A 60 -22.48 12.44 22.98
CA ALA A 60 -22.24 11.05 22.59
C ALA A 60 -20.99 10.50 23.26
N GLY A 61 -21.00 9.20 23.55
CA GLY A 61 -19.90 8.57 24.27
C GLY A 61 -19.55 7.17 23.82
N VAL A 62 -18.32 6.76 24.18
CA VAL A 62 -17.78 5.41 24.05
C VAL A 62 -17.17 5.00 25.38
N GLU A 63 -17.48 3.80 25.83
CA GLU A 63 -17.05 3.25 27.11
C GLU A 63 -16.52 1.86 26.86
N SER A 64 -15.32 1.60 27.35
CA SER A 64 -14.73 0.28 27.41
C SER A 64 -13.97 0.06 28.70
N ALA A 65 -13.52 -1.17 28.96
CA ALA A 65 -12.71 -1.50 30.13
C ALA A 65 -11.43 -0.63 30.32
N SER A 66 -10.95 0.00 29.25
CA SER A 66 -9.69 0.77 29.24
C SER A 66 -9.88 2.29 29.13
N GLN A 67 -11.06 2.75 28.72
CA GLN A 67 -11.28 4.17 28.47
C GLN A 67 -12.77 4.52 28.48
N ARG A 68 -13.06 5.73 28.94
CA ARG A 68 -14.36 6.37 28.77
C ARG A 68 -14.15 7.71 28.07
N LEU A 69 -14.95 7.97 27.05
CA LEU A 69 -14.88 9.20 26.26
C LEU A 69 -16.29 9.74 26.06
N ARG A 70 -16.47 11.02 26.37
CA ARG A 70 -17.71 11.77 26.17
C ARG A 70 -17.42 13.03 25.38
N VAL A 71 -18.27 13.33 24.41
CA VAL A 71 -18.12 14.47 23.52
C VAL A 71 -19.45 15.20 23.39
N SER A 72 -19.43 16.51 23.61
CA SER A 72 -20.60 17.38 23.47
C SER A 72 -20.85 17.79 22.00
N PRO A 73 -22.06 18.27 21.67
CA PRO A 73 -22.42 18.65 20.30
C PRO A 73 -21.56 19.78 19.69
N ASP A 74 -20.95 20.60 20.54
CA ASP A 74 -19.98 21.64 20.14
C ASP A 74 -18.57 21.06 19.83
N GLY A 75 -18.40 19.75 19.97
CA GLY A 75 -17.18 19.01 19.67
C GLY A 75 -16.15 18.96 20.80
N ALA A 76 -16.45 19.60 21.94
CA ALA A 76 -15.59 19.56 23.12
C ALA A 76 -15.68 18.21 23.83
N ARG A 77 -14.60 17.81 24.51
CA ARG A 77 -14.66 16.68 25.45
C ARG A 77 -15.41 17.12 26.71
N ALA A 78 -16.37 16.32 27.16
CA ALA A 78 -17.06 16.59 28.42
C ALA A 78 -16.10 16.36 29.60
N VAL A 79 -16.18 17.22 30.62
CA VAL A 79 -15.24 17.25 31.76
C VAL A 79 -15.59 16.22 32.85
N ASP A 80 -16.82 15.70 32.84
CA ASP A 80 -17.32 14.76 33.84
C ASP A 80 -17.33 13.31 33.33
N ASP A 81 -17.18 12.35 34.24
CA ASP A 81 -17.06 10.90 33.98
C ASP A 81 -18.42 10.17 33.99
N GLY A 82 -19.50 10.86 33.58
CA GLY A 82 -20.85 10.30 33.50
C GLY A 82 -20.92 8.90 32.84
N SER A 83 -21.82 8.03 33.31
CA SER A 83 -21.90 6.63 32.87
C SER A 83 -22.74 6.46 31.60
N SER A 84 -22.47 5.40 30.83
CA SER A 84 -23.37 4.97 29.74
C SER A 84 -24.72 4.42 30.25
N HIS A 85 -24.78 4.03 31.53
CA HIS A 85 -25.99 3.46 32.14
C HIS A 85 -27.16 4.45 32.12
N GLY A 86 -28.32 3.95 31.70
CA GLY A 86 -29.57 4.72 31.63
C GLY A 86 -29.74 5.52 30.34
N TRP A 87 -28.74 5.56 29.46
CA TRP A 87 -28.80 6.25 28.18
C TRP A 87 -29.06 5.30 26.99
N PRO A 88 -29.73 5.78 25.93
CA PRO A 88 -29.83 5.06 24.67
C PRO A 88 -28.44 4.71 24.12
N GLY A 89 -28.20 3.43 23.83
CA GLY A 89 -26.89 2.96 23.40
C GLY A 89 -26.90 1.55 22.83
N VAL A 90 -25.79 1.18 22.21
CA VAL A 90 -25.56 -0.10 21.52
C VAL A 90 -24.25 -0.67 22.02
N ASP A 91 -24.27 -1.96 22.39
CA ASP A 91 -23.07 -2.70 22.75
C ASP A 91 -22.30 -3.08 21.47
N VAL A 92 -21.03 -2.66 21.41
CA VAL A 92 -20.10 -2.96 20.31
C VAL A 92 -19.45 -4.32 20.54
N SER A 93 -19.17 -4.66 21.80
CA SER A 93 -18.67 -5.97 22.26
C SER A 93 -19.09 -6.22 23.71
N VAL A 94 -18.63 -7.31 24.32
CA VAL A 94 -18.94 -7.63 25.74
C VAL A 94 -18.50 -6.53 26.71
N ASP A 95 -17.40 -5.85 26.41
CA ASP A 95 -16.80 -4.83 27.28
C ASP A 95 -16.74 -3.43 26.62
N GLU A 96 -17.49 -3.19 25.54
CA GLU A 96 -17.48 -1.88 24.86
C GLU A 96 -18.87 -1.47 24.38
N ARG A 97 -19.28 -0.24 24.71
CA ARG A 97 -20.60 0.32 24.42
C ARG A 97 -20.49 1.75 23.90
N VAL A 98 -21.37 2.11 22.96
CA VAL A 98 -21.58 3.50 22.53
C VAL A 98 -22.96 3.98 22.98
N TRP A 99 -23.09 5.27 23.30
CA TRP A 99 -24.37 5.86 23.72
C TRP A 99 -24.53 7.32 23.29
N ILE A 100 -25.77 7.82 23.42
CA ILE A 100 -26.12 9.25 23.34
C ILE A 100 -26.93 9.67 24.56
N GLU A 101 -26.73 10.88 25.07
CA GLU A 101 -27.40 11.40 26.27
C GLU A 101 -28.72 12.10 25.91
N ARG A 102 -29.63 11.33 25.30
CA ARG A 102 -30.96 11.84 24.94
C ARG A 102 -31.96 11.63 26.07
N SER A 103 -32.51 12.74 26.54
CA SER A 103 -33.66 12.75 27.44
C SER A 103 -34.97 12.88 26.65
N GLY A 104 -36.01 12.15 27.06
CA GLY A 104 -37.33 12.20 26.41
C GLY A 104 -37.45 11.27 25.19
N ALA A 105 -38.31 11.64 24.24
CA ALA A 105 -38.59 10.81 23.06
C ALA A 105 -37.38 10.74 22.12
N ALA A 106 -37.17 9.57 21.50
CA ALA A 106 -36.15 9.40 20.48
C ALA A 106 -36.45 10.26 19.24
N HIS A 107 -35.41 10.86 18.68
CA HIS A 107 -35.46 11.52 17.38
C HIS A 107 -35.32 10.48 16.26
N ALA A 108 -35.86 10.81 15.08
CA ALA A 108 -35.92 9.89 13.93
C ALA A 108 -34.56 9.26 13.55
N ASN A 109 -33.45 9.99 13.70
CA ASN A 109 -32.12 9.53 13.30
C ASN A 109 -31.30 8.88 14.41
N ASP A 110 -31.76 8.85 15.65
CA ASP A 110 -30.92 8.39 16.78
C ASP A 110 -30.49 6.93 16.65
N ALA A 111 -31.43 6.07 16.26
CA ALA A 111 -31.16 4.65 16.08
C ALA A 111 -30.10 4.44 14.97
N MET A 112 -30.22 5.19 13.86
CA MET A 112 -29.27 5.12 12.75
C MET A 112 -27.89 5.67 13.14
N VAL A 113 -27.84 6.77 13.89
CA VAL A 113 -26.57 7.34 14.40
C VAL A 113 -25.89 6.36 15.35
N LEU A 114 -26.62 5.76 16.30
CA LEU A 114 -26.08 4.77 17.23
C LEU A 114 -25.60 3.51 16.52
N GLU A 115 -26.37 2.99 15.56
CA GLU A 115 -25.99 1.82 14.77
C GLU A 115 -24.70 2.08 13.97
N ARG A 116 -24.65 3.19 13.23
CA ARG A 116 -23.47 3.52 12.41
C ARG A 116 -22.25 3.87 13.25
N PHE A 117 -22.46 4.51 14.40
CA PHE A 117 -21.39 4.77 15.35
C PHE A 117 -20.81 3.47 15.93
N ALA A 118 -21.66 2.54 16.37
CA ALA A 118 -21.24 1.24 16.90
C ALA A 118 -20.44 0.43 15.86
N LEU A 119 -20.93 0.37 14.62
CA LEU A 119 -20.26 -0.30 13.51
C LEU A 119 -18.90 0.33 13.19
N ALA A 120 -18.82 1.67 13.14
CA ALA A 120 -17.57 2.38 12.89
C ALA A 120 -16.53 2.10 13.98
N VAL A 121 -16.94 2.08 15.26
CA VAL A 121 -16.06 1.72 16.38
C VAL A 121 -15.62 0.26 16.28
N ALA A 122 -16.52 -0.69 15.97
CA ALA A 122 -16.18 -2.10 15.79
C ALA A 122 -15.12 -2.32 14.69
N VAL A 123 -15.29 -1.67 13.54
CA VAL A 123 -14.36 -1.74 12.41
C VAL A 123 -12.99 -1.18 12.80
N LEU A 124 -12.97 -0.02 13.45
CA LEU A 124 -11.73 0.61 13.91
C LEU A 124 -10.98 -0.26 14.93
N ARG A 125 -11.69 -0.90 15.85
CA ARG A 125 -11.11 -1.82 16.85
C ARG A 125 -10.54 -3.08 16.22
N THR A 126 -11.26 -3.65 15.27
CA THR A 126 -10.81 -4.82 14.51
C THR A 126 -9.52 -4.50 13.75
N ARG A 127 -9.43 -3.33 13.11
CA ARG A 127 -8.20 -2.86 12.45
C ARG A 127 -7.05 -2.64 13.44
N ARG A 128 -7.28 -2.00 14.59
CA ARG A 128 -6.22 -1.72 15.58
C ARG A 128 -5.69 -2.98 16.26
N ARG A 129 -6.58 -3.93 16.60
CA ARG A 129 -6.19 -5.23 17.14
C ARG A 129 -5.39 -6.04 16.12
N SER A 130 -5.68 -5.85 14.83
CA SER A 130 -4.90 -6.43 13.73
C SER A 130 -3.53 -5.81 13.56
N VAL A 131 -3.27 -4.53 13.86
CA VAL A 131 -1.96 -3.88 13.60
C VAL A 131 -0.95 -4.09 14.74
N ALA A 132 -1.39 -4.15 16.00
CA ALA A 132 -0.48 -4.28 17.14
C ALA A 132 0.02 -5.72 17.39
N ASP A 133 -0.68 -6.72 16.86
CA ASP A 133 -0.39 -8.15 17.07
C ASP A 133 -0.21 -8.90 15.74
N ASP A 134 0.05 -8.19 14.64
CA ASP A 134 0.31 -8.78 13.31
C ASP A 134 1.69 -9.46 13.29
N PRO A 135 1.75 -10.80 13.32
CA PRO A 135 3.04 -11.48 13.33
C PRO A 135 3.79 -11.31 12.01
N VAL A 136 3.12 -11.08 10.87
CA VAL A 136 3.79 -10.84 9.58
C VAL A 136 4.53 -9.52 9.64
N ARG A 137 3.86 -8.47 10.13
CA ARG A 137 4.45 -7.14 10.28
C ARG A 137 5.61 -7.15 11.27
N LEU A 138 5.48 -7.86 12.40
CA LEU A 138 6.56 -7.99 13.39
C LEU A 138 7.79 -8.69 12.81
N VAL A 139 7.62 -9.76 12.03
CA VAL A 139 8.73 -10.52 11.44
C VAL A 139 9.54 -9.69 10.44
N ILE A 140 8.89 -8.83 9.65
CA ILE A 140 9.56 -8.03 8.61
C ILE A 140 10.07 -6.67 9.11
N ASP A 141 9.72 -6.27 10.34
CA ASP A 141 10.13 -4.99 10.91
C ASP A 141 11.55 -5.06 11.48
N GLY A 142 12.52 -4.58 10.70
CA GLY A 142 13.93 -4.54 11.08
C GLY A 142 14.25 -3.64 12.29
N THR A 143 13.31 -2.80 12.73
CA THR A 143 13.50 -1.97 13.93
C THR A 143 13.17 -2.72 15.22
N ARG A 144 12.49 -3.88 15.13
CA ARG A 144 12.15 -4.71 16.28
C ARG A 144 13.32 -5.59 16.72
N PRO A 145 13.47 -5.87 18.03
CA PRO A 145 14.44 -6.84 18.53
C PRO A 145 14.27 -8.20 17.86
N GLU A 146 15.38 -8.87 17.57
CA GLU A 146 15.36 -10.19 16.92
C GLU A 146 14.54 -11.22 17.70
N SER A 147 14.60 -11.22 19.02
CA SER A 147 13.81 -12.10 19.88
C SER A 147 12.30 -11.93 19.68
N GLU A 148 11.80 -10.71 19.47
CA GLU A 148 10.37 -10.47 19.18
C GLU A 148 10.00 -11.03 17.80
N ARG A 149 10.87 -10.84 16.80
CA ARG A 149 10.65 -11.34 15.44
C ARG A 149 10.65 -12.86 15.39
N VAL A 150 11.54 -13.51 16.13
CA VAL A 150 11.59 -14.99 16.25
C VAL A 150 10.30 -15.52 16.87
N VAL A 151 9.80 -14.90 17.94
CA VAL A 151 8.52 -15.29 18.56
C VAL A 151 7.35 -15.11 17.58
N ALA A 152 7.34 -14.02 16.81
CA ALA A 152 6.32 -13.78 15.79
C ALA A 152 6.40 -14.80 14.63
N ALA A 153 7.60 -15.17 14.20
CA ALA A 153 7.82 -16.18 13.17
C ALA A 153 7.39 -17.58 13.60
N ALA A 154 7.60 -17.92 14.87
CA ALA A 154 7.13 -19.18 15.46
C ALA A 154 5.59 -19.28 15.43
N ARG A 155 4.88 -18.18 15.71
CA ARG A 155 3.41 -18.11 15.57
C ARG A 155 2.95 -18.36 14.13
N LEU A 156 3.78 -17.99 13.15
CA LEU A 156 3.56 -18.22 11.72
C LEU A 156 4.08 -19.57 11.23
N ARG A 157 4.65 -20.41 12.11
CA ARG A 157 5.23 -21.73 11.79
C ARG A 157 6.34 -21.65 10.75
N LEU A 158 7.16 -20.61 10.83
CA LEU A 158 8.33 -20.40 9.95
C LEU A 158 9.62 -20.97 10.54
N ASP A 159 9.58 -21.52 11.76
CA ASP A 159 10.75 -22.06 12.44
C ASP A 159 11.42 -23.18 11.62
N GLY A 160 12.71 -23.01 11.34
CA GLY A 160 13.50 -23.96 10.56
C GLY A 160 13.18 -23.97 9.05
N LEU A 161 12.30 -23.09 8.57
CA LEU A 161 12.00 -22.95 7.16
C LEU A 161 12.81 -21.80 6.54
N ARG A 162 13.24 -22.03 5.30
CA ARG A 162 13.75 -20.98 4.42
C ARG A 162 12.56 -20.23 3.84
N SER A 163 12.58 -18.92 3.89
CA SER A 163 11.47 -18.07 3.49
C SER A 163 11.96 -16.76 2.89
N HIS A 164 11.11 -16.13 2.11
CA HIS A 164 11.32 -14.77 1.61
C HIS A 164 10.04 -13.96 1.69
N VAL A 165 10.19 -12.65 1.53
CA VAL A 165 9.05 -11.73 1.44
C VAL A 165 8.78 -11.40 -0.01
N ARG A 166 7.51 -11.44 -0.41
CA ARG A 166 7.02 -10.95 -1.69
C ARG A 166 6.31 -9.62 -1.48
N ALA A 167 6.75 -8.59 -2.19
CA ALA A 167 6.14 -7.26 -2.20
C ALA A 167 5.23 -7.11 -3.42
N THR A 168 3.96 -6.76 -3.21
CA THR A 168 2.99 -6.53 -4.30
C THR A 168 2.13 -5.28 -4.05
N PRO A 169 1.46 -4.74 -5.08
CA PRO A 169 0.44 -3.72 -4.89
C PRO A 169 -0.63 -4.14 -3.87
N PRO A 170 -1.26 -3.18 -3.17
CA PRO A 170 -2.21 -3.48 -2.10
C PRO A 170 -3.46 -4.25 -2.58
N THR A 171 -3.79 -4.12 -3.87
CA THR A 171 -4.92 -4.76 -4.54
C THR A 171 -4.64 -6.18 -5.04
N SER A 172 -3.38 -6.64 -5.00
CA SER A 172 -3.02 -7.99 -5.46
C SER A 172 -3.61 -9.06 -4.55
N ARG A 173 -4.15 -10.12 -5.16
CA ARG A 173 -4.57 -11.31 -4.42
C ARG A 173 -3.32 -12.12 -4.07
N VAL A 174 -3.29 -12.63 -2.85
CA VAL A 174 -2.15 -13.40 -2.36
C VAL A 174 -2.65 -14.61 -1.58
N ASP A 175 -1.89 -15.68 -1.66
CA ASP A 175 -2.06 -16.84 -0.80
C ASP A 175 -0.99 -16.80 0.29
N GLY A 176 -1.38 -17.14 1.52
CA GLY A 176 -0.48 -17.16 2.68
C GLY A 176 -0.51 -15.90 3.56
N PRO A 177 0.29 -15.89 4.64
CA PRO A 177 0.31 -14.80 5.62
C PRO A 177 0.77 -13.49 4.96
N SER A 178 -0.06 -12.44 5.03
CA SER A 178 0.25 -11.14 4.45
C SER A 178 -0.25 -9.97 5.29
N THR A 179 0.37 -8.80 5.08
CA THR A 179 0.01 -7.53 5.73
C THR A 179 0.18 -6.36 4.77
N LEU A 180 -0.47 -5.23 5.08
CA LEU A 180 -0.27 -3.96 4.37
C LEU A 180 0.68 -3.07 5.18
N VAL A 181 1.73 -2.59 4.51
CA VAL A 181 2.76 -1.74 5.08
C VAL A 181 2.74 -0.39 4.37
N ALA A 182 2.59 0.69 5.14
CA ALA A 182 2.81 2.04 4.63
C ALA A 182 4.32 2.28 4.51
N THR A 183 4.78 2.60 3.31
CA THR A 183 6.19 2.92 3.02
C THR A 183 6.29 4.33 2.46
N THR A 184 7.51 4.85 2.31
CA THR A 184 7.71 6.15 1.64
C THR A 184 7.33 6.12 0.15
N TYR A 185 7.11 4.93 -0.43
CA TYR A 185 6.72 4.71 -1.82
C TYR A 185 5.24 4.32 -1.97
N GLY A 186 4.44 4.54 -0.92
CA GLY A 186 3.03 4.16 -0.86
C GLY A 186 2.77 2.89 -0.06
N VAL A 187 1.53 2.43 -0.09
CA VAL A 187 1.09 1.23 0.64
C VAL A 187 1.43 0.00 -0.20
N VAL A 188 2.18 -0.93 0.39
CA VAL A 188 2.61 -2.17 -0.26
C VAL A 188 2.15 -3.36 0.57
N ARG A 189 1.73 -4.43 -0.10
CA ARG A 189 1.43 -5.70 0.54
C ARG A 189 2.71 -6.52 0.68
N ALA A 190 3.00 -6.95 1.91
CA ALA A 190 4.07 -7.89 2.22
C ALA A 190 3.44 -9.27 2.45
N THR A 191 3.89 -10.28 1.70
CA THR A 191 3.46 -11.67 1.85
C THR A 191 4.66 -12.54 2.16
N LEU A 192 4.55 -13.40 3.17
CA LEU A 192 5.59 -14.38 3.48
C LEU A 192 5.40 -15.62 2.63
N VAL A 193 6.45 -16.00 1.92
CA VAL A 193 6.45 -17.12 0.99
C VAL A 193 7.42 -18.19 1.46
N THR A 194 6.88 -19.40 1.63
CA THR A 194 7.64 -20.65 1.71
C THR A 194 7.56 -21.34 0.34
N ALA A 195 8.44 -22.31 0.06
CA ALA A 195 8.67 -22.92 -1.26
C ALA A 195 7.45 -23.51 -2.03
N ALA A 196 6.22 -23.36 -1.55
CA ALA A 196 5.01 -23.97 -2.08
C ALA A 196 3.83 -23.00 -2.40
N SER A 197 4.03 -21.68 -2.50
CA SER A 197 2.92 -20.77 -2.85
C SER A 197 2.84 -20.44 -4.34
N SER A 198 1.65 -20.57 -4.93
CA SER A 198 1.35 -20.09 -6.29
C SER A 198 1.37 -18.57 -6.38
N THR A 199 1.94 -18.05 -7.47
CA THR A 199 2.04 -16.62 -7.76
C THR A 199 0.88 -16.13 -8.62
N ASP A 200 0.18 -15.09 -8.15
CA ASP A 200 -0.77 -14.33 -8.97
C ASP A 200 -0.06 -13.49 -10.04
N ALA A 201 -0.77 -13.18 -11.12
CA ALA A 201 -0.27 -12.43 -12.27
C ALA A 201 -0.36 -10.90 -12.00
N GLY A 202 0.75 -10.28 -11.62
CA GLY A 202 0.84 -8.84 -11.44
C GLY A 202 2.22 -8.36 -10.99
N PRO A 203 2.43 -7.04 -10.89
CA PRO A 203 3.70 -6.46 -10.45
C PRO A 203 4.14 -7.03 -9.10
N ALA A 204 5.36 -7.56 -9.03
CA ALA A 204 5.89 -8.14 -7.79
C ALA A 204 7.41 -8.00 -7.65
N GLY A 205 7.85 -7.63 -6.46
CA GLY A 205 9.23 -7.77 -6.03
C GLY A 205 9.39 -8.99 -5.13
N ILE A 206 10.36 -9.84 -5.44
CA ILE A 206 10.68 -11.02 -4.61
C ILE A 206 11.96 -10.71 -3.85
N GLY A 207 11.89 -10.78 -2.52
CA GLY A 207 13.03 -10.59 -1.64
C GLY A 207 13.98 -11.78 -1.65
N THR A 208 15.20 -11.60 -1.15
CA THR A 208 16.14 -12.70 -1.05
C THR A 208 15.71 -13.71 0.02
N GLU A 209 15.96 -15.00 -0.21
CA GLU A 209 15.57 -16.07 0.69
C GLU A 209 16.55 -16.21 1.86
N GLY A 210 16.01 -16.38 3.07
CA GLY A 210 16.78 -16.51 4.29
C GLY A 210 16.07 -17.31 5.37
N ASP A 211 16.68 -17.33 6.55
CA ASP A 211 16.00 -17.74 7.78
C ASP A 211 15.11 -16.59 8.31
N VAL A 212 14.52 -16.81 9.48
CA VAL A 212 13.68 -15.81 10.15
C VAL A 212 14.41 -14.49 10.41
N ALA A 213 15.69 -14.54 10.79
CA ALA A 213 16.45 -13.33 11.10
C ALA A 213 16.61 -12.44 9.86
N HIS A 214 16.69 -13.06 8.67
CA HIS A 214 16.86 -12.39 7.39
C HIS A 214 15.57 -11.77 6.82
N LEU A 215 14.37 -12.10 7.32
CA LEU A 215 13.11 -11.67 6.69
C LEU A 215 12.90 -10.15 6.66
N ALA A 216 13.49 -9.40 7.60
CA ALA A 216 13.51 -7.94 7.54
C ALA A 216 14.36 -7.42 6.35
N GLY A 217 15.50 -8.04 6.08
CA GLY A 217 16.33 -7.74 4.91
C GLY A 217 15.64 -8.17 3.61
N SER A 218 15.03 -9.36 3.62
CA SER A 218 14.20 -9.85 2.51
C SER A 218 13.08 -8.87 2.14
N TRP A 219 12.40 -8.26 3.13
CA TRP A 219 11.40 -7.22 2.88
C TRP A 219 11.98 -5.97 2.20
N ALA A 220 13.13 -5.48 2.66
CA ALA A 220 13.81 -4.35 2.02
C ALA A 220 14.25 -4.67 0.58
N ASP A 221 14.70 -5.90 0.34
CA ASP A 221 15.05 -6.41 -0.99
C ASP A 221 13.80 -6.48 -1.90
N ALA A 222 12.70 -7.03 -1.38
CA ALA A 222 11.43 -7.15 -2.10
C ALA A 222 10.85 -5.78 -2.49
N LEU A 223 10.92 -4.79 -1.60
CA LEU A 223 10.49 -3.42 -1.89
C LEU A 223 11.31 -2.78 -3.01
N LEU A 224 12.63 -2.95 -2.98
CA LEU A 224 13.50 -2.46 -4.04
C LEU A 224 13.19 -3.17 -5.36
N ALA A 225 13.06 -4.49 -5.35
CA ALA A 225 12.70 -5.28 -6.52
C ALA A 225 11.33 -4.88 -7.08
N LEU A 226 10.31 -4.64 -6.24
CA LEU A 226 9.00 -4.16 -6.68
C LEU A 226 9.13 -2.82 -7.38
N ARG A 227 10.04 -1.94 -6.93
CA ARG A 227 10.34 -0.65 -7.58
C ARG A 227 11.13 -0.75 -8.89
N LEU A 228 11.74 -1.91 -9.16
CA LEU A 228 12.43 -2.20 -10.41
C LEU A 228 11.53 -2.86 -11.47
N THR A 229 10.28 -3.20 -11.14
CA THR A 229 9.32 -3.76 -12.11
C THR A 229 8.95 -2.77 -13.20
N ASP A 230 8.69 -3.26 -14.41
CA ASP A 230 8.10 -2.51 -15.52
C ASP A 230 7.17 -3.41 -16.35
N ALA A 231 6.73 -2.93 -17.52
CA ALA A 231 5.82 -3.71 -18.38
C ALA A 231 6.47 -4.97 -18.98
N GLU A 232 7.78 -4.97 -19.19
CA GLU A 232 8.55 -6.12 -19.72
C GLU A 232 9.02 -7.04 -18.58
N HIS A 233 9.19 -6.49 -17.38
CA HIS A 233 9.64 -7.15 -16.16
C HIS A 233 8.61 -6.96 -15.04
N PRO A 234 7.40 -7.54 -15.14
CA PRO A 234 6.38 -7.38 -14.11
C PRO A 234 6.79 -8.04 -12.79
N VAL A 235 7.69 -9.02 -12.81
CA VAL A 235 8.21 -9.66 -11.60
C VAL A 235 9.72 -9.54 -11.59
N VAL A 236 10.28 -9.01 -10.51
CA VAL A 236 11.72 -8.90 -10.30
C VAL A 236 12.11 -9.72 -9.08
N ASP A 237 13.05 -10.64 -9.28
CA ASP A 237 13.67 -11.42 -8.21
C ASP A 237 14.96 -10.72 -7.75
N ALA A 238 14.99 -10.29 -6.49
CA ALA A 238 16.15 -9.64 -5.91
C ALA A 238 17.39 -10.56 -5.88
N ALA A 239 17.21 -11.88 -5.75
CA ALA A 239 18.32 -12.82 -5.76
C ALA A 239 19.01 -12.87 -7.13
N ALA A 240 18.25 -12.69 -8.22
CA ALA A 240 18.79 -12.67 -9.58
C ALA A 240 19.69 -11.45 -9.87
N LEU A 241 19.57 -10.37 -9.08
CA LEU A 241 20.41 -9.17 -9.21
C LEU A 241 21.82 -9.38 -8.62
N GLY A 242 22.01 -10.35 -7.71
CA GLY A 242 23.30 -10.60 -7.08
C GLY A 242 23.93 -9.34 -6.48
N LEU A 243 25.19 -9.04 -6.83
CA LEU A 243 25.89 -7.84 -6.36
C LEU A 243 25.30 -6.51 -6.85
N LEU A 244 24.44 -6.53 -7.88
CA LEU A 244 23.75 -5.32 -8.33
C LEU A 244 22.71 -4.84 -7.30
N LEU A 245 22.12 -5.74 -6.51
CA LEU A 245 21.12 -5.38 -5.50
C LEU A 245 21.67 -4.38 -4.45
N PRO A 246 22.78 -4.68 -3.73
CA PRO A 246 23.36 -3.72 -2.79
C PRO A 246 23.94 -2.48 -3.50
N ALA A 247 24.45 -2.61 -4.73
CA ALA A 247 24.95 -1.46 -5.49
C ALA A 247 23.82 -0.47 -5.83
N VAL A 248 22.69 -0.96 -6.34
CA VAL A 248 21.52 -0.14 -6.66
C VAL A 248 20.94 0.50 -5.39
N ARG A 249 20.88 -0.24 -4.28
CA ARG A 249 20.44 0.31 -2.98
C ARG A 249 21.32 1.47 -2.52
N ALA A 250 22.64 1.35 -2.65
CA ALA A 250 23.58 2.39 -2.25
C ALA A 250 23.49 3.63 -3.15
N LEU A 251 23.24 3.43 -4.45
CA LEU A 251 23.22 4.48 -5.47
C LEU A 251 21.85 5.11 -5.70
N GLU A 252 20.81 4.69 -4.96
CA GLU A 252 19.42 5.12 -5.22
C GLU A 252 19.28 6.66 -5.22
N GLY A 253 19.90 7.33 -4.25
CA GLY A 253 19.89 8.80 -4.14
C GLY A 253 20.79 9.51 -5.16
N GLU A 254 21.71 8.78 -5.81
CA GLU A 254 22.65 9.32 -6.79
C GLU A 254 22.15 9.20 -8.23
N GLY A 255 21.07 8.43 -8.47
CA GLY A 255 20.56 8.21 -9.83
C GLY A 255 19.99 9.46 -10.49
N VAL A 256 19.42 10.39 -9.72
CA VAL A 256 18.83 11.63 -10.26
C VAL A 256 19.94 12.59 -10.69
N GLY A 257 19.96 12.95 -11.97
CA GLY A 257 20.97 13.86 -12.54
C GLY A 257 22.31 13.20 -12.85
N HIS A 258 22.41 11.87 -12.72
CA HIS A 258 23.61 11.15 -13.15
C HIS A 258 23.64 11.07 -14.69
N PRO A 259 24.77 11.42 -15.35
CA PRO A 259 24.84 11.45 -16.81
C PRO A 259 24.41 10.17 -17.51
N ASP A 260 24.78 9.00 -16.96
CA ASP A 260 24.37 7.71 -17.53
C ASP A 260 22.85 7.47 -17.44
N VAL A 261 22.19 7.94 -16.37
CA VAL A 261 20.74 7.79 -16.20
C VAL A 261 20.01 8.78 -17.10
N ASP A 262 20.46 10.03 -17.13
CA ASP A 262 19.88 11.09 -17.96
C ASP A 262 20.00 10.77 -19.45
N ALA A 263 21.13 10.21 -19.88
CA ALA A 263 21.33 9.78 -21.26
C ALA A 263 20.34 8.68 -21.67
N LEU A 264 20.03 7.73 -20.77
CA LEU A 264 19.02 6.71 -21.02
C LEU A 264 17.59 7.28 -20.97
N ALA A 265 17.32 8.21 -20.05
CA ALA A 265 16.02 8.88 -19.92
C ALA A 265 15.66 9.70 -21.17
N ALA A 266 16.66 10.24 -21.88
CA ALA A 266 16.47 11.01 -23.10
C ALA A 266 16.12 10.16 -24.34
N LEU A 267 16.28 8.84 -24.27
CA LEU A 267 15.99 7.95 -25.39
C LEU A 267 14.48 7.76 -25.58
N ASP A 268 14.03 7.81 -26.84
CA ASP A 268 12.68 7.37 -27.17
C ASP A 268 12.52 5.84 -26.99
N ALA A 269 11.28 5.35 -26.93
CA ALA A 269 10.99 3.94 -26.71
C ALA A 269 11.59 3.00 -27.77
N ARG A 270 11.80 3.48 -29.01
CA ARG A 270 12.40 2.68 -30.09
C ARG A 270 13.92 2.63 -29.95
N ALA A 271 14.55 3.71 -29.54
CA ALA A 271 15.97 3.81 -29.26
C ALA A 271 16.34 2.99 -28.03
N ALA A 272 15.58 3.12 -26.93
CA ALA A 272 15.77 2.33 -25.71
C ALA A 272 15.69 0.82 -25.99
N ARG A 273 14.67 0.36 -26.75
CA ARG A 273 14.56 -1.06 -27.13
C ARG A 273 15.73 -1.54 -28.00
N ALA A 274 16.19 -0.70 -28.93
CA ALA A 274 17.34 -1.05 -29.77
C ALA A 274 18.65 -1.12 -28.97
N LEU A 275 18.83 -0.22 -27.99
CA LEU A 275 19.97 -0.23 -27.09
C LEU A 275 19.96 -1.48 -26.18
N ALA A 276 18.82 -1.80 -25.57
CA ALA A 276 18.66 -2.99 -24.74
C ALA A 276 19.01 -4.27 -25.51
N ALA A 277 18.43 -4.46 -26.70
CA ALA A 277 18.75 -5.60 -27.56
C ALA A 277 20.24 -5.64 -27.95
N LEU A 278 20.86 -4.47 -28.19
CA LEU A 278 22.28 -4.38 -28.49
C LEU A 278 23.16 -4.64 -27.27
N VAL A 279 22.73 -4.37 -26.04
CA VAL A 279 23.50 -4.68 -24.83
C VAL A 279 23.34 -6.14 -24.42
N GLU A 280 22.14 -6.69 -24.53
CA GLU A 280 21.79 -8.03 -24.05
C GLU A 280 22.16 -9.13 -25.05
N GLY A 281 22.00 -8.87 -26.35
CA GLY A 281 22.26 -9.85 -27.39
C GLY A 281 23.71 -10.35 -27.42
N GLU A 282 23.92 -11.58 -27.87
CA GLU A 282 25.26 -12.19 -27.96
C GLU A 282 26.15 -11.53 -29.02
N SER A 283 25.52 -10.99 -30.07
CA SER A 283 26.20 -10.27 -31.15
C SER A 283 25.29 -9.19 -31.74
N VAL A 284 25.87 -8.24 -32.48
CA VAL A 284 25.10 -7.23 -33.22
C VAL A 284 24.23 -7.88 -34.30
N ARG A 285 24.64 -9.03 -34.87
CA ARG A 285 23.82 -9.75 -35.83
C ARG A 285 22.58 -10.35 -35.18
N ALA A 286 22.76 -11.07 -34.06
CA ALA A 286 21.65 -11.65 -33.31
C ALA A 286 20.66 -10.58 -32.80
N ALA A 287 21.17 -9.43 -32.32
CA ALA A 287 20.35 -8.31 -31.92
C ALA A 287 19.58 -7.68 -33.11
N ALA A 288 20.20 -7.59 -34.29
CA ALA A 288 19.54 -7.09 -35.49
C ALA A 288 18.42 -8.03 -35.96
N ASP A 289 18.67 -9.33 -35.94
CA ASP A 289 17.70 -10.36 -36.28
C ASP A 289 16.49 -10.32 -35.32
N ALA A 290 16.73 -10.21 -34.01
CA ALA A 290 15.67 -10.09 -32.99
C ALA A 290 14.81 -8.83 -33.15
N LEU A 291 15.39 -7.73 -33.64
CA LEU A 291 14.68 -6.47 -33.91
C LEU A 291 14.06 -6.40 -35.31
N GLY A 292 14.27 -7.41 -36.17
CA GLY A 292 13.87 -7.36 -37.59
C GLY A 292 14.58 -6.25 -38.38
N MET A 293 15.82 -5.91 -38.01
CA MET A 293 16.61 -4.84 -38.63
C MET A 293 17.74 -5.41 -39.50
N HIS A 294 18.14 -4.68 -40.53
CA HIS A 294 19.38 -5.00 -41.24
C HIS A 294 20.59 -4.75 -40.32
N HIS A 295 21.55 -5.67 -40.35
CA HIS A 295 22.76 -5.60 -39.51
C HIS A 295 23.53 -4.27 -39.67
N SER A 296 23.64 -3.74 -40.90
CA SER A 296 24.28 -2.44 -41.16
C SER A 296 23.57 -1.28 -40.46
N THR A 297 22.24 -1.31 -40.38
CA THR A 297 21.44 -0.30 -39.67
C THR A 297 21.68 -0.36 -38.17
N LEU A 298 21.76 -1.56 -37.58
CA LEU A 298 22.03 -1.69 -36.15
C LEU A 298 23.48 -1.31 -35.81
N GLN A 299 24.43 -1.61 -36.70
CA GLN A 299 25.81 -1.19 -36.57
C GLN A 299 25.94 0.35 -36.55
N ALA A 300 25.28 1.05 -37.46
CA ALA A 300 25.25 2.52 -37.46
C ALA A 300 24.57 3.09 -36.19
N ARG A 301 23.52 2.43 -35.68
CA ARG A 301 22.90 2.79 -34.40
C ARG A 301 23.85 2.60 -33.21
N ARG A 302 24.68 1.56 -33.20
CA ARG A 302 25.70 1.37 -32.15
C ARG A 302 26.66 2.55 -32.08
N GLU A 303 27.12 3.04 -33.23
CA GLU A 303 28.02 4.19 -33.31
C GLU A 303 27.34 5.49 -32.85
N ALA A 304 26.03 5.65 -33.11
CA ALA A 304 25.24 6.75 -32.57
C ALA A 304 25.13 6.65 -31.04
N PHE A 305 24.72 5.51 -30.49
CA PHE A 305 24.64 5.30 -29.04
C PHE A 305 25.98 5.50 -28.35
N THR A 306 27.09 5.08 -28.96
CA THR A 306 28.42 5.28 -28.38
C THR A 306 28.75 6.77 -28.20
N ARG A 307 28.33 7.61 -29.16
CA ARG A 307 28.51 9.07 -29.08
C ARG A 307 27.55 9.71 -28.07
N GLU A 308 26.30 9.26 -28.03
CA GLU A 308 25.27 9.79 -27.12
C GLU A 308 25.56 9.43 -25.66
N LEU A 309 25.93 8.17 -25.39
CA LEU A 309 26.24 7.68 -24.04
C LEU A 309 27.64 8.08 -23.55
N GLY A 310 28.56 8.40 -24.48
CA GLY A 310 29.97 8.65 -24.16
C GLY A 310 30.77 7.38 -23.80
N TYR A 311 30.21 6.19 -24.06
CA TYR A 311 30.90 4.90 -23.90
C TYR A 311 30.35 3.86 -24.89
N ASP A 312 31.14 2.83 -25.21
CA ASP A 312 30.66 1.72 -26.03
C ASP A 312 29.78 0.78 -25.19
N PRO A 313 28.46 0.69 -25.46
CA PRO A 313 27.54 -0.15 -24.70
C PRO A 313 27.81 -1.65 -24.85
N ARG A 314 28.68 -2.06 -25.80
CA ARG A 314 29.07 -3.47 -26.00
C ARG A 314 30.36 -3.86 -25.28
N SER A 315 31.14 -2.89 -24.80
CA SER A 315 32.31 -3.14 -23.96
C SER A 315 31.90 -3.74 -22.61
N SER A 316 32.78 -4.50 -21.95
CA SER A 316 32.48 -5.10 -20.64
C SER A 316 32.06 -4.06 -19.60
N ILE A 317 32.80 -2.95 -19.53
CA ILE A 317 32.50 -1.82 -18.63
C ILE A 317 31.22 -1.09 -19.08
N GLY A 318 31.03 -0.87 -20.38
CA GLY A 318 29.83 -0.20 -20.89
C GLY A 318 28.53 -0.98 -20.62
N ARG A 319 28.57 -2.32 -20.72
CA ARG A 319 27.43 -3.18 -20.33
C ARG A 319 27.12 -3.03 -18.84
N ALA A 320 28.13 -2.98 -17.98
CA ALA A 320 27.95 -2.78 -16.54
C ALA A 320 27.36 -1.40 -16.21
N ARG A 321 27.88 -0.33 -16.84
CA ARG A 321 27.33 1.03 -16.71
C ARG A 321 25.87 1.09 -17.13
N TYR A 322 25.55 0.55 -18.31
CA TYR A 322 24.18 0.45 -18.79
C TYR A 322 23.29 -0.31 -17.81
N ALA A 323 23.71 -1.47 -17.30
CA ALA A 323 22.88 -2.28 -16.41
C ALA A 323 22.52 -1.53 -15.12
N VAL A 324 23.48 -0.85 -14.48
CA VAL A 324 23.21 -0.06 -13.28
C VAL A 324 22.35 1.16 -13.59
N ALA A 325 22.67 1.90 -14.65
CA ALA A 325 21.90 3.09 -15.05
C ALA A 325 20.46 2.75 -15.44
N ALA A 326 20.23 1.63 -16.13
CA ALA A 326 18.90 1.16 -16.48
C ALA A 326 18.07 0.79 -15.25
N LEU A 327 18.67 0.17 -14.23
CA LEU A 327 18.00 -0.13 -12.97
C LEU A 327 17.67 1.16 -12.18
N LEU A 328 18.61 2.10 -12.10
CA LEU A 328 18.38 3.39 -11.44
C LEU A 328 17.29 4.21 -12.15
N LEU A 329 17.26 4.20 -13.49
CA LEU A 329 16.22 4.87 -14.27
C LEU A 329 14.82 4.37 -13.89
N ARG A 330 14.65 3.05 -13.70
CA ARG A 330 13.37 2.46 -13.26
C ARG A 330 12.93 2.94 -11.88
N LEU A 331 13.88 3.27 -10.99
CA LEU A 331 13.58 3.81 -9.65
C LEU A 331 13.16 5.29 -9.68
N THR A 332 13.57 6.03 -10.72
CA THR A 332 13.22 7.46 -10.91
C THR A 332 11.90 7.69 -11.65
N ALA A 333 11.38 6.67 -12.34
CA ALA A 333 10.14 6.80 -13.10
C ALA A 333 8.94 7.01 -12.14
N PRO A 334 8.14 8.09 -12.31
CA PRO A 334 6.93 8.27 -11.52
C PRO A 334 5.96 7.11 -11.81
N ARG A 335 5.39 6.55 -10.74
CA ARG A 335 4.45 5.43 -10.79
C ARG A 335 3.06 5.86 -10.38
#